data_AF-A0A7C7KWC9-F1
#
_entry.id   AF-A0A7C7KWC9-F1
#
_cell.length_a   1.000
_cell.length_b   1.000
_cell.length_c   1.000
_cell.angle_alpha   90.00
_cell.angle_beta   90.00
_cell.angle_gamma   90.00
#
_symmetry.space_group_name_H-M   'P 1'
#
loop_
_entity.id
_entity.type
_entity.pdbx_description
1 polymer ?
#
loop_
_entity_poly.entity_id
_entity_poly.type
_entity_poly.pdbx_seq_one_letter_code
_entity_poly.pdbx_strand_id
1 'polypeptide(L)'
;MPTGKQYAHWYPQLASAIRVWCPDIIHVEEEPMSLACAQTALIRSWKAPNAHFLFFTWENVHQRWLLPNLRAIAYPLFERICYRAANLAIAGTQSAKRILLERGFTKPIAVCPQFGINVRQFTPLPQER
;
A
#
# COMPACT_ATOMS: atom_id res chain seq x y z
N MET A 1 12.18 -2.41 20.54
CA MET A 1 11.41 -1.83 19.41
C MET A 1 12.07 -2.30 18.13
N PRO A 2 11.37 -2.93 17.16
CA PRO A 2 12.04 -3.43 15.98
C PRO A 2 12.68 -2.26 15.22
N THR A 3 13.93 -2.44 14.83
CA THR A 3 14.80 -1.51 14.10
C THR A 3 14.39 -1.36 12.61
N GLY A 4 13.09 -1.39 12.32
CA GLY A 4 12.55 -1.52 10.97
C GLY A 4 12.77 -0.28 10.12
N LYS A 5 13.75 -0.33 9.20
CA LYS A 5 13.86 0.58 8.05
C LYS A 5 12.79 0.30 6.96
N GLN A 6 11.81 -0.56 7.25
CA GLN A 6 10.81 -1.08 6.30
C GLN A 6 10.05 0.03 5.56
N TYR A 7 9.84 1.19 6.19
CA TYR A 7 9.13 2.31 5.55
C TYR A 7 10.05 3.35 4.89
N ALA A 8 11.37 3.13 4.84
CA ALA A 8 12.35 4.12 4.39
C ALA A 8 13.07 3.71 3.08
N HIS A 9 12.52 2.76 2.34
CA HIS A 9 13.07 2.35 1.05
C HIS A 9 12.86 3.44 -0.01
N TRP A 10 13.91 3.70 -0.79
CA TRP A 10 13.95 4.70 -1.86
C TRP A 10 14.44 4.06 -3.15
N TYR A 11 13.74 4.32 -4.25
CA TYR A 11 14.02 3.73 -5.56
C TYR A 11 14.51 4.81 -6.54
N PRO A 12 15.83 5.02 -6.69
CA PRO A 12 16.36 6.14 -7.49
C PRO A 12 16.00 6.05 -8.98
N GLN A 13 15.83 4.84 -9.50
CA GLN A 13 15.52 4.61 -10.92
C GLN A 13 14.03 4.57 -11.24
N LEU A 14 13.15 4.70 -10.22
CA LEU A 14 11.70 4.56 -10.38
C LEU A 14 11.11 5.55 -11.39
N ALA A 15 11.60 6.79 -11.41
CA ALA A 15 11.16 7.80 -12.37
C ALA A 15 11.52 7.44 -13.82
N SER A 16 12.68 6.83 -14.03
CA SER A 16 13.08 6.35 -15.35
C SER A 16 12.23 5.14 -15.75
N ALA A 17 12.02 4.19 -14.82
CA ALA A 17 11.21 3.01 -15.06
C ALA A 17 9.77 3.35 -15.44
N ILE A 18 9.09 4.22 -14.67
CA ILE A 18 7.72 4.66 -14.98
C ILE A 18 7.65 5.37 -16.34
N ARG A 19 8.64 6.22 -16.66
CA ARG A 19 8.67 6.93 -17.93
C ARG A 19 8.86 5.98 -19.13
N VAL A 20 9.76 5.01 -19.01
CA VAL A 20 10.08 4.06 -20.09
C VAL A 20 8.94 3.06 -20.28
N TRP A 21 8.39 2.54 -19.19
CA TRP A 21 7.32 1.55 -19.24
C TRP A 21 5.96 2.16 -19.63
N CYS A 22 5.73 3.45 -19.28
CA CYS A 22 4.48 4.16 -19.54
C CYS A 22 3.23 3.39 -19.06
N PRO A 23 3.12 3.08 -17.75
CA PRO A 23 2.02 2.25 -17.24
C PRO A 23 0.66 2.95 -17.33
N ASP A 24 -0.38 2.17 -17.60
CA ASP A 24 -1.78 2.57 -17.35
C ASP A 24 -2.16 2.40 -15.87
N ILE A 25 -1.48 1.49 -15.16
CA ILE A 25 -1.74 1.16 -13.76
C ILE A 25 -0.42 1.01 -13.02
N ILE A 26 -0.33 1.64 -11.85
CA ILE A 26 0.75 1.49 -10.89
C ILE A 26 0.16 0.94 -9.60
N HIS A 27 0.45 -0.32 -9.30
CA HIS A 27 0.06 -0.98 -8.06
C HIS A 27 1.30 -1.15 -7.17
N VAL A 28 1.23 -0.61 -5.95
CA VAL A 28 2.33 -0.66 -4.98
C VAL A 28 1.98 -1.61 -3.84
N GLU A 29 2.81 -2.64 -3.67
CA GLU A 29 2.72 -3.60 -2.56
C GLU A 29 3.46 -3.11 -1.31
N GLU A 30 3.19 -1.87 -0.90
CA GLU A 30 3.76 -1.24 0.28
C GLU A 30 2.71 -0.42 1.01
N GLU A 31 2.84 -0.35 2.32
CA GLU A 31 1.93 0.41 3.18
C GLU A 31 1.86 1.90 2.77
N PRO A 32 0.71 2.56 2.95
CA PRO A 32 0.51 3.93 2.50
C PRO A 32 1.45 4.95 3.17
N MET A 33 1.91 4.63 4.38
CA MET A 33 2.88 5.42 5.16
C MET A 33 4.34 5.20 4.75
N SER A 34 4.63 4.34 3.77
CA SER A 34 6.00 4.08 3.32
C SER A 34 6.54 5.19 2.41
N LEU A 35 7.86 5.42 2.47
CA LEU A 35 8.56 6.33 1.57
C LEU A 35 8.40 5.90 0.10
N ALA A 36 8.43 4.59 -0.17
CA ALA A 36 8.27 4.04 -1.51
C ALA A 36 6.90 4.37 -2.11
N CYS A 37 5.83 4.26 -1.32
CA CYS A 37 4.47 4.57 -1.77
C CYS A 37 4.30 6.08 -2.05
N ALA A 38 4.79 6.94 -1.15
CA ALA A 38 4.80 8.39 -1.36
C ALA A 38 5.67 8.81 -2.56
N GLN A 39 6.86 8.23 -2.70
CA GLN A 39 7.76 8.46 -3.83
C GLN A 39 7.06 8.08 -5.14
N THR A 40 6.40 6.93 -5.19
CA THR A 40 5.67 6.46 -6.37
C THR A 40 4.53 7.41 -6.73
N ALA A 41 3.74 7.84 -5.75
CA ALA A 41 2.65 8.80 -5.95
C ALA A 41 3.16 10.12 -6.57
N LEU A 42 4.27 10.67 -6.06
CA LEU A 42 4.87 11.90 -6.57
C LEU A 42 5.41 11.71 -7.99
N ILE A 43 6.16 10.65 -8.24
CA ILE A 43 6.73 10.37 -9.57
C ILE A 43 5.62 10.12 -10.60
N ARG A 44 4.59 9.34 -10.24
CA ARG A 44 3.40 9.11 -11.07
C ARG A 44 2.79 10.44 -11.51
N SER A 45 2.66 11.41 -10.60
CA SER A 45 2.07 12.71 -10.93
C SER A 45 2.83 13.48 -12.01
N TRP A 46 4.13 13.22 -12.18
CA TRP A 46 4.98 13.90 -13.17
C TRP A 46 5.26 13.06 -14.43
N LYS A 47 5.37 11.74 -14.29
CA LYS A 47 5.84 10.86 -15.36
C LYS A 47 4.75 10.01 -15.99
N ALA A 48 3.62 9.83 -15.30
CA ALA A 48 2.48 9.08 -15.80
C ALA A 48 1.17 9.65 -15.20
N PRO A 49 0.82 10.92 -15.50
CA PRO A 49 -0.31 11.61 -14.85
C PRO A 49 -1.67 10.97 -15.13
N ASN A 50 -1.76 10.10 -16.13
CA ASN A 50 -2.98 9.35 -16.49
C ASN A 50 -3.03 7.95 -15.85
N ALA A 51 -1.92 7.43 -15.31
CA ALA A 51 -1.88 6.07 -14.76
C ALA A 51 -2.72 5.94 -13.49
N HIS A 52 -3.57 4.93 -13.36
CA HIS A 52 -4.25 4.67 -12.10
C HIS A 52 -3.25 4.24 -11.03
N PHE A 53 -3.31 4.86 -9.86
CA PHE A 53 -2.42 4.55 -8.74
C PHE A 53 -3.18 3.78 -7.66
N LEU A 54 -2.66 2.62 -7.26
CA LEU A 54 -3.23 1.77 -6.22
C LEU A 54 -2.15 1.37 -5.23
N PHE A 55 -2.53 1.17 -3.99
CA PHE A 55 -1.67 0.58 -2.97
C PHE A 55 -2.37 -0.58 -2.28
N PHE A 56 -1.56 -1.48 -1.74
CA PHE A 56 -2.00 -2.59 -0.92
C PHE A 56 -1.66 -2.34 0.56
N THR A 57 -2.47 -2.84 1.49
CA THR A 57 -2.18 -2.79 2.94
C THR A 57 -2.65 -4.04 3.69
N TRP A 58 -1.82 -4.51 4.62
CA TRP A 58 -2.16 -5.50 5.65
C TRP A 58 -2.40 -4.84 7.01
N GLU A 59 -2.59 -3.53 7.07
CA GLU A 59 -2.61 -2.81 8.34
C GLU A 59 -3.72 -3.32 9.25
N ASN A 60 -3.33 -3.94 10.36
CA ASN A 60 -4.26 -4.53 11.34
C ASN A 60 -4.28 -3.76 12.65
N VAL A 61 -3.45 -2.72 12.79
CA VAL A 61 -3.29 -1.93 14.01
C VAL A 61 -3.42 -0.46 13.68
N HIS A 62 -4.32 0.24 14.37
CA HIS A 62 -4.46 1.69 14.28
C HIS A 62 -3.30 2.37 15.02
N GLN A 63 -2.12 2.44 14.38
CA GLN A 63 -0.94 3.06 14.98
C GLN A 63 -1.14 4.56 15.14
N ARG A 64 -0.85 5.08 16.35
CA ARG A 64 -0.83 6.51 16.66
C ARG A 64 0.60 6.96 16.91
N TRP A 65 1.03 7.99 16.19
CA TRP A 65 2.38 8.54 16.30
C TRP A 65 2.43 9.68 17.31
N LEU A 66 2.55 9.34 18.60
CA LEU A 66 2.42 10.30 19.71
C LEU A 66 3.74 10.96 20.14
N LEU A 67 4.90 10.38 19.75
CA LEU A 67 6.21 10.88 20.15
C LEU A 67 6.79 11.84 19.09
N PRO A 68 7.46 12.95 19.48
CA PRO A 68 7.98 13.95 18.54
C PRO A 68 9.30 13.48 17.91
N ASN A 69 9.27 12.40 17.15
CA ASN A 69 10.40 11.91 16.38
C ASN A 69 10.17 12.09 14.87
N LEU A 70 11.23 11.99 14.07
CA LEU A 70 11.15 12.16 12.61
C LEU A 70 10.12 11.24 11.95
N ARG A 71 9.92 10.02 12.49
CA ARG A 71 8.94 9.05 11.95
C ARG A 71 7.50 9.50 12.18
N ALA A 72 7.22 10.07 13.35
CA ALA A 72 5.90 10.60 13.69
C ALA A 72 5.47 11.78 12.82
N ILE A 73 6.44 12.47 12.19
CA ILE A 73 6.18 13.54 11.22
C ILE A 73 6.12 12.97 9.80
N ALA A 74 7.07 12.11 9.43
CA ALA A 74 7.20 11.60 8.08
C ALA A 74 6.07 10.65 7.68
N TYR A 75 5.68 9.72 8.54
CA TYR A 75 4.69 8.70 8.20
C TYR A 75 3.29 9.25 7.93
N PRO A 76 2.73 10.16 8.75
CA PRO A 76 1.46 10.80 8.43
C PRO A 76 1.52 11.63 7.13
N LEU A 77 2.68 12.23 6.83
CA LEU A 77 2.87 12.97 5.58
C LEU A 77 2.86 12.03 4.37
N PHE A 78 3.59 10.93 4.43
CA PHE A 78 3.64 9.91 3.37
C PHE A 78 2.27 9.28 3.13
N GLU A 79 1.58 8.93 4.21
CA GLU A 79 0.20 8.43 4.16
C GLU A 79 -0.73 9.42 3.48
N ARG A 80 -0.67 10.70 3.86
CA ARG A 80 -1.50 11.74 3.25
C ARG A 80 -1.21 11.91 1.77
N ILE A 81 0.06 11.85 1.35
CA ILE A 81 0.45 11.89 -0.07
C ILE A 81 -0.16 10.70 -0.81
N CYS A 82 -0.02 9.50 -0.25
CA CYS A 82 -0.57 8.27 -0.81
C CYS A 82 -2.09 8.35 -0.95
N TYR A 83 -2.83 8.65 0.13
CA TYR A 83 -4.28 8.74 0.11
C TYR A 83 -4.81 9.77 -0.88
N ARG A 84 -4.13 10.92 -1.01
CA ARG A 84 -4.51 11.94 -1.99
C ARG A 84 -4.29 11.48 -3.43
N ALA A 85 -3.23 10.73 -3.70
CA ALA A 85 -2.90 10.28 -5.06
C ALA A 85 -3.64 9.01 -5.48
N ALA A 86 -3.90 8.07 -4.56
CA ALA A 86 -4.43 6.75 -4.88
C ALA A 86 -5.84 6.84 -5.48
N ASN A 87 -6.15 6.03 -6.48
CA ASN A 87 -7.48 5.90 -7.04
C ASN A 87 -8.29 4.81 -6.32
N LEU A 88 -7.60 3.80 -5.79
CA LEU A 88 -8.19 2.67 -5.06
C LEU A 88 -7.17 2.11 -4.07
N ALA A 89 -7.65 1.54 -2.97
CA ALA A 89 -6.83 0.76 -2.03
C ALA A 89 -7.25 -0.70 -2.04
N ILE A 90 -6.28 -1.60 -1.95
CA ILE A 90 -6.50 -3.03 -1.74
C ILE A 90 -6.16 -3.35 -0.28
N ALA A 91 -7.17 -3.79 0.46
CA ALA A 91 -7.02 -4.25 1.83
C ALA A 91 -6.93 -5.78 1.85
N GLY A 92 -5.92 -6.33 2.50
CA GLY A 92 -5.78 -7.78 2.63
C GLY A 92 -6.87 -8.43 3.49
N THR A 93 -7.48 -7.66 4.39
CA THR A 93 -8.52 -8.11 5.32
C THR A 93 -9.62 -7.07 5.49
N GLN A 94 -10.76 -7.47 6.07
CA GLN A 94 -11.80 -6.52 6.49
C GLN A 94 -11.30 -5.56 7.58
N SER A 95 -10.40 -6.01 8.46
CA SER A 95 -9.78 -5.17 9.49
C SER A 95 -8.94 -4.06 8.88
N ALA A 96 -8.16 -4.36 7.84
CA ALA A 96 -7.38 -3.36 7.11
C ALA A 96 -8.27 -2.33 6.41
N LYS A 97 -9.38 -2.78 5.78
CA LYS A 97 -10.38 -1.87 5.23
C LYS A 97 -10.94 -0.93 6.30
N ARG A 98 -11.26 -1.45 7.48
CA ARG A 98 -11.76 -0.64 8.60
C ARG A 98 -10.74 0.44 9.01
N ILE A 99 -9.46 0.08 9.13
CA ILE A 99 -8.41 1.04 9.50
C ILE A 99 -8.27 2.15 8.46
N LEU A 100 -8.31 1.82 7.16
CA LEU A 100 -8.29 2.82 6.09
C LEU A 100 -9.45 3.83 6.22
N LEU A 101 -10.66 3.34 6.50
CA LEU A 101 -11.82 4.20 6.72
C LEU A 101 -11.64 5.08 7.97
N GLU A 102 -11.16 4.51 9.08
CA GLU A 102 -10.88 5.24 10.32
C GLU A 102 -9.78 6.31 10.14
N ARG A 103 -8.83 6.08 9.23
CA ARG A 103 -7.79 7.05 8.85
C ARG A 103 -8.24 8.05 7.77
N GLY A 104 -9.49 7.98 7.34
CA GLY A 104 -10.08 8.96 6.43
C GLY A 104 -9.80 8.71 4.96
N PHE A 105 -9.44 7.49 4.56
CA PHE A 105 -9.42 7.12 3.14
C PHE A 105 -10.85 6.98 2.61
N THR A 106 -11.25 7.89 1.71
CA THR A 106 -12.63 8.02 1.23
C THR A 106 -12.89 7.42 -0.15
N LYS A 107 -11.84 6.91 -0.80
CA LYS A 107 -11.91 6.36 -2.16
C LYS A 107 -12.23 4.86 -2.13
N PRO A 108 -12.52 4.21 -3.27
CA PRO A 108 -12.85 2.78 -3.29
C PRO A 108 -11.81 1.91 -2.59
N ILE A 109 -12.28 0.95 -1.79
CA ILE A 109 -11.46 -0.05 -1.10
C ILE A 109 -11.95 -1.45 -1.51
N ALA A 110 -11.07 -2.22 -2.15
CA ALA A 110 -11.31 -3.64 -2.41
C ALA A 110 -10.72 -4.47 -1.27
N VAL A 111 -11.46 -5.48 -0.79
CA VAL A 111 -10.90 -6.46 0.16
C VAL A 111 -10.52 -7.69 -0.63
N CYS A 112 -9.22 -7.93 -0.78
CA CYS A 112 -8.68 -9.03 -1.56
C CYS A 112 -7.49 -9.66 -0.82
N PRO A 113 -7.62 -10.91 -0.32
CA PRO A 113 -6.49 -11.64 0.22
C PRO A 113 -5.46 -11.86 -0.90
N GLN A 114 -4.24 -11.37 -0.71
CA GLN A 114 -3.23 -11.34 -1.77
C GLN A 114 -2.67 -12.73 -2.11
N PHE A 115 -2.69 -13.65 -1.13
CA PHE A 115 -2.18 -14.99 -1.31
C PHE A 115 -3.32 -15.98 -1.48
N GLY A 116 -3.46 -16.46 -2.72
CA GLY A 116 -4.24 -17.66 -3.01
C GLY A 116 -3.43 -18.92 -2.71
N ILE A 117 -4.14 -20.04 -2.54
CA ILE A 117 -3.53 -21.37 -2.48
C ILE A 117 -3.83 -22.12 -3.77
N ASN A 118 -2.92 -23.02 -4.16
CA ASN A 118 -3.18 -23.92 -5.28
C ASN A 118 -4.21 -24.97 -4.85
N VAL A 119 -5.45 -24.81 -5.31
CA VAL A 119 -6.57 -25.72 -4.96
C VAL A 119 -6.38 -27.15 -5.45
N ARG A 120 -5.42 -27.43 -6.34
CA ARG A 120 -5.07 -28.80 -6.75
C ARG A 120 -4.09 -29.47 -5.78
N GLN A 121 -3.32 -28.67 -5.04
CA GLN A 121 -2.34 -29.16 -4.05
C GLN A 121 -2.94 -29.17 -2.63
N PHE A 122 -3.85 -28.24 -2.34
CA PHE A 122 -4.47 -28.07 -1.04
C PHE A 122 -5.97 -28.42 -1.12
N THR A 123 -6.26 -29.72 -1.21
CA THR A 123 -7.63 -30.25 -1.16
C THR A 123 -7.93 -30.83 0.21
N PRO A 124 -9.21 -30.81 0.67
CA PRO A 124 -9.61 -31.52 1.88
C PRO A 124 -9.22 -33.00 1.79
N LEU A 125 -8.81 -33.59 2.91
CA LEU A 125 -8.70 -35.04 3.00
C LEU A 125 -10.09 -35.67 2.82
N PRO A 126 -10.19 -36.87 2.23
CA PRO A 126 -11.45 -37.60 2.16
C PRO A 126 -12.03 -37.71 3.59
N GLN A 127 -13.29 -37.34 3.77
CA GLN A 127 -13.99 -37.56 5.04
C GLN A 127 -14.11 -39.07 5.27
N GLU A 128 -13.48 -39.59 6.33
CA GLU A 128 -13.76 -40.94 6.82
C GLU A 128 -15.25 -40.99 7.22
N ARG A 129 -15.99 -41.94 6.65
CA ARG A 129 -17.41 -42.17 6.95
C ARG A 129 -17.57 -43.00 8.21
#